data_AF-A0A2A4G3G2-F1
#
_entry.id   AF-A0A2A4G3G2-F1
#
_cell.length_a   1.000
_cell.length_b   1.000
_cell.length_c   1.000
_cell.angle_alpha   90.00
_cell.angle_beta   90.00
_cell.angle_gamma   90.00
#
_symmetry.space_group_name_H-M   'P 1'
#
loop_
_entity.id
_entity.type
_entity.pdbx_description
1 polymer ?
#
loop_
_entity_poly.entity_id
_entity_poly.type
_entity_poly.pdbx_seq_one_letter_code
_entity_poly.pdbx_strand_id
1 'polypeptide(L)'
;MVRVVAMVYVLSKNTANRKTAVNCVTFVATETPAMHKKQLKYSSKFTDGELLYPNGYFFKPSLLHKTNKIASAHITQVNLHTYPPSLVRNHQEVLFVLPDAKRELEKFAKDHSIPIVERTDIWELLCRPYLDTELSAEEHQQDLRLLEQNGFDNHEVTSIRKRIRKTMWLNYFVWEWTYLGLFDYLSWTFLNSKKYNWAMEIALRNYRR
;
A
#
# COMPACT_ATOMS: atom_id res chain seq x y z
N MET A 1 17.09 3.91 -10.90
CA MET A 1 15.78 4.53 -11.17
C MET A 1 14.84 3.42 -11.62
N VAL A 2 13.89 2.95 -10.80
CA VAL A 2 13.01 1.82 -11.17
C VAL A 2 11.58 2.29 -11.04
N ARG A 3 10.95 2.53 -12.20
CA ARG A 3 9.54 2.90 -12.35
C ARG A 3 8.74 1.61 -12.45
N VAL A 4 7.77 1.39 -11.57
CA VAL A 4 6.75 0.36 -11.80
C VAL A 4 5.82 0.94 -12.86
N VAL A 5 5.78 0.30 -14.03
CA VAL A 5 4.98 0.74 -15.18
C VAL A 5 3.78 -0.19 -15.26
N ALA A 6 2.60 0.32 -14.91
CA ALA A 6 1.35 -0.31 -15.32
C ALA A 6 1.07 0.14 -16.76
N MET A 7 1.00 -0.81 -17.70
CA MET A 7 0.72 -0.56 -19.11
C MET A 7 -0.79 -0.64 -19.33
N VAL A 8 -1.44 0.49 -19.64
CA VAL A 8 -2.84 0.51 -20.09
C VAL A 8 -2.84 0.94 -21.56
N TYR A 9 -3.39 0.09 -22.43
CA TYR A 9 -3.49 0.34 -23.87
C TYR A 9 -4.76 1.13 -24.16
N VAL A 10 -4.64 2.40 -24.57
CA VAL A 10 -5.76 3.18 -25.10
C VAL A 10 -5.76 3.06 -26.63
N LEU A 11 -6.75 2.37 -27.19
CA LEU A 11 -6.96 2.29 -28.63
C LEU A 11 -7.76 3.50 -29.11
N SER A 12 -7.09 4.49 -29.72
CA SER A 12 -7.76 5.55 -30.47
C SER A 12 -8.00 5.09 -31.91
N LYS A 13 -9.27 5.03 -32.34
CA LYS A 13 -9.64 4.77 -33.73
C LYS A 13 -9.67 6.11 -34.48
N ASN A 14 -8.66 6.36 -35.32
CA ASN A 14 -8.69 7.48 -36.26
C ASN A 14 -9.23 7.00 -37.61
N THR A 15 -10.44 7.44 -37.98
CA THR A 15 -11.12 7.10 -39.24
C THR A 15 -10.58 7.95 -40.39
N ALA A 16 -9.31 7.77 -40.74
CA ALA A 16 -8.71 8.12 -42.02
C ALA A 16 -7.24 7.67 -41.96
N ASN A 17 -6.82 6.76 -42.84
CA ASN A 17 -5.52 6.08 -42.87
C ASN A 17 -5.28 5.01 -41.77
N ARG A 18 -5.12 3.75 -42.23
CA ARG A 18 -4.75 2.57 -41.44
C ARG A 18 -3.32 2.68 -40.88
N LYS A 19 -3.13 3.48 -39.82
CA LYS A 19 -1.99 3.35 -38.91
C LYS A 19 -2.49 3.56 -37.48
N THR A 20 -2.61 2.46 -36.74
CA THR A 20 -2.90 2.48 -35.30
C THR A 20 -1.69 3.11 -34.60
N ALA A 21 -1.81 4.38 -34.21
CA ALA A 21 -0.81 5.02 -33.36
C ALA A 21 -1.10 4.62 -31.90
N VAL A 22 -0.17 3.86 -31.30
CA VAL A 22 -0.19 3.58 -29.86
C VAL A 22 0.46 4.77 -29.16
N ASN A 23 -0.36 5.66 -28.61
CA ASN A 23 0.15 6.74 -27.76
C ASN A 23 0.36 6.18 -26.35
N CYS A 24 1.62 6.04 -25.97
CA CYS A 24 2.02 5.61 -24.64
C CYS A 24 1.92 6.80 -23.67
N VAL A 25 0.85 6.84 -22.87
CA VAL A 25 0.75 7.82 -21.78
C VAL A 25 1.29 7.17 -20.51
N THR A 26 2.39 7.72 -20.00
CA THR A 26 3.01 7.24 -18.76
C THR A 26 2.39 8.00 -17.60
N PHE A 27 1.62 7.33 -16.74
CA PHE A 27 1.08 7.95 -15.53
C PHE A 27 1.93 7.55 -14.32
N VAL A 28 2.38 8.57 -13.58
CA VAL A 28 3.14 8.43 -12.33
C VAL A 28 2.12 8.49 -11.20
N ALA A 29 2.11 7.49 -10.30
CA ALA A 29 1.36 7.58 -9.05
C ALA A 29 1.81 8.85 -8.32
N THR A 30 0.91 9.84 -8.24
CA THR A 30 1.20 11.12 -7.59
C THR A 30 1.24 10.93 -6.07
N GLU A 31 2.15 11.62 -5.40
CA GLU A 31 2.23 11.59 -3.94
C GLU A 31 0.95 12.19 -3.32
N THR A 32 0.29 11.48 -2.40
CA THR A 32 -0.85 12.06 -1.69
C THR A 32 -0.38 13.18 -0.74
N PRO A 33 -1.18 14.23 -0.50
CA PRO A 33 -0.84 15.34 0.42
C PRO A 33 -0.49 14.87 1.84
N ALA A 34 -1.07 13.76 2.31
CA ALA A 34 -0.78 13.16 3.60
C ALA A 34 0.62 12.50 3.64
N MET A 35 1.05 11.90 2.53
CA MET A 35 2.41 11.41 2.38
C MET A 35 3.42 12.54 2.28
N HIS A 36 3.12 13.62 1.54
CA HIS A 36 4.05 14.73 1.35
C HIS A 36 4.48 15.38 2.70
N LYS A 37 3.53 15.59 3.62
CA LYS A 37 3.85 16.06 4.99
C LYS A 37 4.68 15.06 5.79
N LYS A 38 4.49 13.75 5.57
CA LYS A 38 5.25 12.70 6.26
C LYS A 38 6.66 12.53 5.68
N GLN A 39 6.86 12.69 4.38
CA GLN A 39 8.18 12.64 3.73
C GLN A 39 9.13 13.73 4.27
N LEU A 40 8.60 14.92 4.56
CA LEU A 40 9.40 16.01 5.14
C LEU A 40 9.85 15.75 6.58
N LYS A 41 9.14 14.89 7.32
CA LYS A 41 9.38 14.65 8.76
C LYS A 41 10.06 13.32 9.04
N TYR A 42 9.74 12.29 8.30
CA TYR A 42 10.15 10.93 8.58
C TYR A 42 11.11 10.44 7.51
N SER A 43 12.05 9.59 7.90
CA SER A 43 12.98 8.93 7.00
C SER A 43 13.29 7.54 7.51
N SER A 44 13.77 6.70 6.60
CA SER A 44 14.28 5.37 6.91
C SER A 44 15.76 5.34 6.56
N LYS A 45 16.57 4.74 7.43
CA LYS A 45 18.00 4.49 7.18
C LYS A 45 18.27 3.00 7.30
N PHE A 46 19.06 2.47 6.39
CA PHE A 46 19.47 1.08 6.37
C PHE A 46 20.94 1.02 6.76
N THR A 47 21.24 0.25 7.80
CA THR A 47 22.60 -0.05 8.25
C THR A 47 22.88 -1.53 8.04
N ASP A 48 24.08 -1.99 8.40
CA ASP A 48 24.38 -3.42 8.39
C ASP A 48 23.51 -4.12 9.44
N GLY A 49 22.48 -4.85 8.98
CA GLY A 49 21.59 -5.65 9.81
C GLY A 49 20.42 -4.92 10.49
N GLU A 50 20.28 -3.60 10.38
CA GLU A 50 19.16 -2.86 10.98
C GLU A 50 18.50 -1.86 10.00
N LEU A 51 17.19 -1.72 10.15
CA LEU A 51 16.40 -0.64 9.58
C LEU A 51 16.01 0.32 10.70
N LEU A 52 16.37 1.59 10.52
CA LEU A 52 16.21 2.67 11.49
C LEU A 52 15.18 3.70 10.99
N TYR A 53 14.43 4.27 11.92
CA TYR A 53 13.53 5.41 11.72
C TYR A 53 13.98 6.57 12.62
N PRO A 54 14.98 7.37 12.20
CA PRO A 54 15.66 8.33 13.08
C PRO A 54 14.71 9.34 13.75
N ASN A 55 13.65 9.73 13.05
CA ASN A 55 12.67 10.71 13.53
C ASN A 55 11.41 10.07 14.13
N GLY A 56 11.49 8.78 14.46
CA GLY A 56 10.37 7.98 14.92
C GLY A 56 9.58 7.32 13.79
N TYR A 57 8.79 6.31 14.14
CA TYR A 57 7.87 5.67 13.20
C TYR A 57 6.54 6.45 13.06
N PHE A 58 5.90 6.38 11.88
CA PHE A 58 4.75 7.22 11.52
C PHE A 58 3.55 7.10 12.47
N PHE A 59 3.33 5.89 13.01
CA PHE A 59 2.12 5.54 13.73
C PHE A 59 2.44 5.25 15.19
N LYS A 60 1.97 6.12 16.10
CA LYS A 60 2.22 5.99 17.55
C LYS A 60 1.83 4.63 18.16
N PRO A 61 0.73 3.98 17.75
CA PRO A 61 0.36 2.67 18.32
C PRO A 61 1.25 1.50 17.88
N SER A 62 2.14 1.72 16.91
CA SER A 62 3.05 0.69 16.42
C SER A 62 4.00 0.18 17.49
N LEU A 63 4.36 -1.11 17.41
CA LEU A 63 5.41 -1.69 18.24
C LEU A 63 6.78 -1.05 17.95
N LEU A 64 6.95 -0.46 16.77
CA LEU A 64 8.17 0.21 16.37
C LEU A 64 8.31 1.62 16.95
N HIS A 65 7.22 2.26 17.37
CA HIS A 65 7.27 3.65 17.88
C HIS A 65 8.14 3.78 19.15
N LYS A 66 8.33 2.70 19.91
CA LYS A 66 9.18 2.70 21.11
C LYS A 66 10.67 2.50 20.81
N THR A 67 10.99 1.71 19.79
CA THR A 67 12.37 1.30 19.49
C THR A 67 12.98 2.10 18.35
N ASN A 68 12.15 2.61 17.42
CA ASN A 68 12.54 3.28 16.19
C ASN A 68 13.52 2.50 15.31
N LYS A 69 13.64 1.19 15.57
CA LYS A 69 14.54 0.30 14.84
C LYS A 69 14.04 -1.13 14.84
N ILE A 70 14.41 -1.84 13.78
CA ILE A 70 14.11 -3.25 13.54
C ILE A 70 15.35 -3.94 12.97
N ALA A 71 15.77 -5.04 13.59
CA ALA A 71 16.81 -5.91 13.07
C ALA A 71 16.30 -6.69 11.86
N SER A 72 17.15 -6.94 10.87
CA SER A 72 16.82 -7.72 9.67
C SER A 72 16.26 -9.11 10.00
N ALA A 73 16.80 -9.74 11.05
CA ALA A 73 16.33 -11.03 11.56
C ALA A 73 14.87 -11.04 12.06
N HIS A 74 14.29 -9.87 12.33
CA HIS A 74 12.86 -9.75 12.70
C HIS A 74 11.95 -9.42 11.52
N ILE A 75 12.51 -9.29 10.31
CA ILE A 75 11.73 -9.02 9.10
C ILE A 75 11.47 -10.36 8.42
N THR A 76 10.20 -10.76 8.39
CA THR A 76 9.77 -12.00 7.77
C THR A 76 9.82 -11.91 6.25
N GLN A 77 9.32 -10.81 5.69
CA GLN A 77 9.24 -10.61 4.24
C GLN A 77 9.04 -9.13 3.92
N VAL A 78 9.30 -8.78 2.67
CA VAL A 78 9.11 -7.45 2.09
C VAL A 78 8.10 -7.53 0.94
N ASN A 79 7.20 -6.57 0.86
CA ASN A 79 6.31 -6.38 -0.28
C ASN A 79 6.57 -5.00 -0.92
N LEU A 80 7.11 -5.02 -2.13
CA LEU A 80 7.44 -3.82 -2.89
C LEU A 80 6.28 -3.30 -3.75
N HIS A 81 5.16 -4.04 -3.83
CA HIS A 81 4.00 -3.70 -4.64
C HIS A 81 3.02 -2.75 -3.93
N THR A 82 3.06 -2.70 -2.59
CA THR A 82 2.26 -1.73 -1.84
C THR A 82 2.81 -0.31 -2.02
N TYR A 83 1.95 0.68 -1.84
CA TYR A 83 2.34 2.09 -1.81
C TYR A 83 1.93 2.74 -0.48
N PRO A 84 2.88 3.16 0.38
CA PRO A 84 4.32 2.93 0.30
C PRO A 84 4.73 1.45 0.38
N PRO A 85 5.98 1.09 0.00
CA PRO A 85 6.52 -0.25 0.20
C PRO A 85 6.42 -0.69 1.66
N SER A 86 6.13 -1.97 1.85
CA SER A 86 5.88 -2.53 3.18
C SER A 86 6.75 -3.74 3.49
N LEU A 87 6.84 -4.05 4.78
CA LEU A 87 7.55 -5.20 5.30
C LEU A 87 6.81 -5.76 6.51
N VAL A 88 6.99 -7.05 6.79
CA VAL A 88 6.33 -7.72 7.92
C VAL A 88 7.33 -7.97 9.03
N ARG A 89 7.04 -7.48 10.23
CA ARG A 89 7.82 -7.74 11.44
C ARG A 89 7.24 -8.94 12.19
N ASN A 90 7.98 -10.05 12.29
CA ASN A 90 7.63 -11.25 13.07
C ASN A 90 6.16 -11.72 12.91
N HIS A 91 5.56 -11.58 11.72
CA HIS A 91 4.13 -11.85 11.47
C HIS A 91 3.12 -11.08 12.36
N GLN A 92 3.56 -10.02 13.03
CA GLN A 92 2.78 -9.25 14.00
C GLN A 92 2.36 -7.88 13.50
N GLU A 93 3.12 -7.30 12.57
CA GLU A 93 2.93 -5.92 12.16
C GLU A 93 3.39 -5.71 10.72
N VAL A 94 2.58 -5.01 9.93
CA VAL A 94 2.98 -4.51 8.61
C VAL A 94 3.53 -3.10 8.81
N LEU A 95 4.81 -2.95 8.52
CA LEU A 95 5.54 -1.69 8.59
C LEU A 95 5.71 -1.11 7.18
N PHE A 96 5.99 0.19 7.12
CA PHE A 96 6.09 0.93 5.88
C PHE A 96 7.43 1.64 5.80
N VAL A 97 7.96 1.73 4.60
CA VAL A 97 9.11 2.56 4.26
C VAL A 97 8.63 3.58 3.23
N LEU A 98 9.13 4.82 3.29
CA LEU A 98 8.71 5.84 2.32
C LEU A 98 9.07 5.44 0.89
N PRO A 99 8.30 5.89 -0.12
CA PRO A 99 8.51 5.51 -1.51
C PRO A 99 9.95 5.71 -2.02
N ASP A 100 10.62 6.78 -1.59
CA ASP A 100 11.98 7.11 -2.02
C ASP A 100 13.01 6.05 -1.60
N ALA A 101 12.75 5.37 -0.48
CA ALA A 101 13.60 4.34 0.08
C ALA A 101 13.28 2.92 -0.46
N LYS A 102 12.45 2.80 -1.51
CA LYS A 102 12.08 1.51 -2.11
C LYS A 102 13.28 0.70 -2.58
N ARG A 103 14.28 1.34 -3.20
CA ARG A 103 15.47 0.62 -3.73
C ARG A 103 16.40 0.17 -2.63
N GLU A 104 16.55 1.00 -1.60
CA GLU A 104 17.33 0.69 -0.42
C GLU A 104 16.69 -0.47 0.35
N LEU A 105 15.35 -0.49 0.45
CA LEU A 105 14.63 -1.62 1.03
C LEU A 105 14.83 -2.91 0.22
N GLU A 106 14.75 -2.84 -1.11
CA GLU A 106 15.00 -3.99 -1.99
C GLU A 106 16.44 -4.51 -1.82
N LYS A 107 17.43 -3.62 -1.80
CA LYS A 107 18.85 -3.98 -1.57
C LYS A 107 19.04 -4.62 -0.20
N PHE A 108 18.53 -3.98 0.85
CA PHE A 108 18.61 -4.48 2.22
C PHE A 108 17.98 -5.87 2.37
N ALA A 109 16.84 -6.11 1.73
CA ALA A 109 16.20 -7.41 1.73
C ALA A 109 17.09 -8.49 1.09
N LYS A 110 17.71 -8.18 -0.06
CA LYS A 110 18.65 -9.10 -0.73
C LYS A 110 19.89 -9.38 0.10
N ASP A 111 20.52 -8.34 0.65
CA ASP A 111 21.75 -8.46 1.44
C ASP A 111 21.55 -9.32 2.71
N HIS A 112 20.35 -9.30 3.29
CA HIS A 112 20.02 -10.07 4.49
C HIS A 112 19.15 -11.31 4.23
N SER A 113 19.02 -11.74 2.98
CA SER A 113 18.22 -12.93 2.59
C SER A 113 16.75 -12.88 3.07
N ILE A 114 16.18 -11.69 3.15
CA ILE A 114 14.76 -11.48 3.46
C ILE A 114 13.95 -11.72 2.18
N PRO A 115 12.95 -12.61 2.20
CA PRO A 115 12.08 -12.85 1.05
C PRO A 115 11.37 -11.56 0.58
N ILE A 116 11.48 -11.26 -0.71
CA ILE A 116 10.64 -10.26 -1.38
C ILE A 116 9.49 -11.04 -2.01
N VAL A 117 8.27 -10.82 -1.51
CA VAL A 117 7.08 -11.56 -1.93
C VAL A 117 6.03 -10.57 -2.42
N GLU A 118 5.60 -10.75 -3.67
CA GLU A 118 4.49 -10.00 -4.21
C GLU A 118 3.19 -10.55 -3.63
N ARG A 119 2.47 -9.70 -2.91
CA ARG A 119 1.21 -10.04 -2.25
C ARG A 119 0.16 -9.03 -2.71
N THR A 120 -1.04 -9.54 -3.01
CA THR A 120 -2.23 -8.71 -3.26
C THR A 120 -2.45 -7.75 -2.10
N ASP A 121 -2.53 -6.45 -2.35
CA ASP A 121 -2.85 -5.52 -1.27
C ASP A 121 -4.35 -5.60 -0.96
N ILE A 122 -4.68 -6.29 0.14
CA ILE A 122 -6.06 -6.45 0.61
C ILE A 122 -6.67 -5.08 0.93
N TRP A 123 -5.88 -4.15 1.45
CA TRP A 123 -6.37 -2.81 1.76
C TRP A 123 -6.65 -2.00 0.51
N GLU A 124 -5.84 -2.16 -0.54
CA GLU A 124 -6.15 -1.58 -1.85
C GLU A 124 -7.51 -2.04 -2.35
N LEU A 125 -7.78 -3.35 -2.37
CA LEU A 125 -9.06 -3.90 -2.81
C LEU A 125 -10.24 -3.45 -1.93
N LEU A 126 -10.02 -3.33 -0.61
CA LEU A 126 -11.04 -2.84 0.31
C LEU A 126 -11.35 -1.36 0.10
N CYS A 127 -10.33 -0.55 -0.20
CA CYS A 127 -10.43 0.89 -0.36
C CYS A 127 -10.81 1.33 -1.78
N ARG A 128 -10.65 0.46 -2.79
CA ARG A 128 -10.89 0.77 -4.21
C ARG A 128 -12.21 1.50 -4.50
N PRO A 129 -13.36 1.13 -3.88
CA PRO A 129 -14.62 1.84 -4.11
C PRO A 129 -14.66 3.30 -3.61
N TYR A 130 -13.61 3.79 -2.94
CA TYR A 130 -13.48 5.16 -2.47
C TYR A 130 -12.51 6.00 -3.31
N LEU A 131 -11.89 5.41 -4.33
CA LEU A 131 -11.12 6.16 -5.32
C LEU A 131 -12.04 7.08 -6.11
N ASP A 132 -11.51 8.21 -6.57
CA ASP A 132 -12.19 9.10 -7.50
C ASP A 132 -12.03 8.57 -8.95
N THR A 133 -12.37 7.29 -9.13
CA THR A 133 -12.30 6.58 -10.41
C THR A 133 -13.49 5.65 -10.49
N GLU A 134 -14.21 5.75 -11.60
CA GLU A 134 -15.32 4.86 -11.88
C GLU A 134 -14.80 3.45 -12.13
N LEU A 135 -15.27 2.49 -11.34
CA LEU A 135 -14.98 1.08 -11.52
C LEU A 135 -16.08 0.44 -12.36
N SER A 136 -15.69 -0.31 -13.38
CA SER A 136 -16.62 -1.18 -14.11
C SER A 136 -17.17 -2.29 -13.22
N ALA A 137 -18.30 -2.89 -13.63
CA ALA A 137 -18.86 -4.03 -12.93
C ALA A 137 -17.90 -5.24 -12.94
N GLU A 138 -17.15 -5.42 -14.02
CA GLU A 138 -16.16 -6.47 -14.19
C GLU A 138 -14.99 -6.31 -13.21
N GLU A 139 -14.47 -5.10 -13.06
CA GLU A 139 -13.41 -4.76 -12.09
C GLU A 139 -13.91 -5.01 -10.66
N HIS A 140 -15.13 -4.58 -10.34
CA HIS A 140 -15.72 -4.81 -9.03
C HIS A 140 -15.81 -6.31 -8.70
N GLN A 141 -16.26 -7.12 -9.66
CA GLN A 141 -16.35 -8.58 -9.48
C GLN A 141 -14.96 -9.22 -9.37
N GLN A 142 -13.95 -8.70 -10.07
CA GLN A 142 -12.58 -9.17 -9.95
C GLN A 142 -12.01 -8.89 -8.55
N ASP A 143 -12.22 -7.69 -8.01
CA ASP A 143 -11.78 -7.36 -6.65
C ASP A 143 -12.42 -8.27 -5.60
N LEU A 144 -13.72 -8.55 -5.73
CA LEU A 144 -14.43 -9.46 -4.82
C LEU A 144 -13.87 -10.89 -4.90
N ARG A 145 -13.58 -11.40 -6.11
CA ARG A 145 -12.93 -12.72 -6.26
C ARG A 145 -11.55 -12.77 -5.62
N LEU A 146 -10.74 -11.72 -5.77
CA LEU A 146 -9.42 -11.66 -5.15
C LEU A 146 -9.52 -11.61 -3.62
N LEU A 147 -10.49 -10.87 -3.08
CA LEU A 147 -10.77 -10.84 -1.64
C LEU A 147 -11.24 -12.22 -1.13
N GLU A 148 -12.11 -12.90 -1.87
CA GLU A 148 -12.58 -14.25 -1.55
C GLU A 148 -11.44 -15.27 -1.53
N GLN A 149 -10.55 -15.25 -2.53
CA GLN A 149 -9.34 -16.08 -2.58
C GLN A 149 -8.44 -15.85 -1.34
N ASN A 150 -8.46 -14.64 -0.79
CA ASN A 150 -7.74 -14.27 0.42
C ASN A 150 -8.54 -14.50 1.72
N GLY A 151 -9.70 -15.17 1.63
CA GLY A 151 -10.50 -15.59 2.76
C GLY A 151 -11.45 -14.53 3.31
N PHE A 152 -11.82 -13.53 2.51
CA PHE A 152 -12.83 -12.54 2.87
C PHE A 152 -14.14 -12.85 2.16
N ASP A 153 -15.20 -13.12 2.92
CA ASP A 153 -16.54 -13.23 2.36
C ASP A 153 -17.17 -11.85 2.09
N ASN A 154 -18.22 -11.81 1.26
CA ASN A 154 -18.89 -10.57 0.87
C ASN A 154 -19.49 -9.79 2.05
N HIS A 155 -19.95 -10.47 3.10
CA HIS A 155 -20.52 -9.84 4.28
C HIS A 155 -19.42 -9.15 5.11
N GLU A 156 -18.27 -9.81 5.29
CA GLU A 156 -17.09 -9.25 5.93
C GLU A 156 -16.57 -8.04 5.15
N VAL A 157 -16.42 -8.14 3.82
CA VAL A 157 -16.00 -7.03 2.95
C VAL A 157 -16.92 -5.83 3.12
N THR A 158 -18.24 -6.06 3.10
CA THR A 158 -19.24 -5.00 3.27
C THR A 158 -19.16 -4.37 4.66
N SER A 159 -18.96 -5.16 5.70
CA SER A 159 -18.80 -4.70 7.08
C SER A 159 -17.54 -3.84 7.24
N ILE A 160 -16.40 -4.28 6.69
CA ILE A 160 -15.14 -3.53 6.69
C ILE A 160 -15.31 -2.21 5.95
N ARG A 161 -15.83 -2.25 4.72
CA ARG A 161 -16.10 -1.05 3.90
C ARG A 161 -17.01 -0.06 4.65
N LYS A 162 -18.12 -0.53 5.21
CA LYS A 162 -19.01 0.30 6.04
C LYS A 162 -18.28 0.97 7.21
N ARG A 163 -17.36 0.25 7.86
CA ARG A 163 -16.56 0.76 8.99
C ARG A 163 -15.53 1.80 8.56
N ILE A 164 -14.86 1.64 7.42
CA ILE A 164 -13.83 2.59 6.95
C ILE A 164 -14.41 3.76 6.16
N ARG A 165 -15.66 3.66 5.68
CA ARG A 165 -16.33 4.66 4.83
C ARG A 165 -16.14 6.10 5.28
N LYS A 166 -16.33 6.40 6.58
CA LYS A 166 -16.18 7.77 7.10
C LYS A 166 -14.76 8.31 6.95
N THR A 167 -13.75 7.46 7.13
CA THR A 167 -12.34 7.85 6.95
C THR A 167 -12.01 7.97 5.47
N MET A 168 -12.46 7.03 4.63
CA MET A 168 -12.17 7.04 3.20
C MET A 168 -12.94 8.12 2.44
N TRP A 169 -14.05 8.63 2.97
CA TRP A 169 -14.74 9.81 2.42
C TRP A 169 -13.86 11.07 2.38
N LEU A 170 -12.79 11.12 3.19
CA LEU A 170 -11.79 12.19 3.09
C LEU A 170 -11.10 12.24 1.73
N ASN A 171 -11.15 11.15 0.94
CA ASN A 171 -10.63 11.16 -0.42
C ASN A 171 -11.32 12.19 -1.32
N TYR A 172 -12.55 12.59 -1.00
CA TYR A 172 -13.23 13.69 -1.70
C TYR A 172 -12.45 15.01 -1.68
N PHE A 173 -11.60 15.23 -0.66
CA PHE A 173 -10.74 16.41 -0.54
C PHE A 173 -9.31 16.16 -1.05
N VAL A 174 -8.92 14.90 -1.18
CA VAL A 174 -7.55 14.50 -1.57
C VAL A 174 -7.45 14.22 -3.07
N TRP A 175 -8.57 13.85 -3.71
CA TRP A 175 -8.68 13.49 -5.12
C TRP A 175 -7.69 12.40 -5.55
N GLU A 176 -7.52 11.37 -4.73
CA GLU A 176 -6.73 10.20 -5.12
C GLU A 176 -7.54 9.32 -6.07
N TRP A 177 -7.00 9.08 -7.26
CA TRP A 177 -7.62 8.29 -8.34
C TRP A 177 -6.85 6.99 -8.65
N THR A 178 -5.62 6.82 -8.15
CA THR A 178 -4.80 5.64 -8.45
C THR A 178 -4.83 4.59 -7.36
N TYR A 179 -4.61 4.99 -6.10
CA TYR A 179 -4.31 4.02 -5.05
C TYR A 179 -4.68 4.52 -3.66
N LEU A 180 -5.39 3.68 -2.90
CA LEU A 180 -5.63 3.88 -1.46
C LEU A 180 -5.35 2.58 -0.73
N GLY A 181 -4.44 2.58 0.23
CA GLY A 181 -4.06 1.37 0.95
C GLY A 181 -4.20 1.48 2.46
N LEU A 182 -3.56 0.53 3.17
CA LEU A 182 -3.53 0.52 4.63
C LEU A 182 -2.90 1.80 5.17
N PHE A 183 -1.83 2.28 4.53
CA PHE A 183 -1.13 3.48 4.97
C PHE A 183 -2.05 4.71 5.00
N ASP A 184 -2.89 4.88 3.98
CA ASP A 184 -3.84 6.00 3.87
C ASP A 184 -4.91 5.90 4.96
N TYR A 185 -5.51 4.72 5.14
CA TYR A 185 -6.46 4.49 6.22
C TYR A 185 -5.88 4.85 7.60
N LEU A 186 -4.67 4.37 7.90
CA LEU A 186 -3.99 4.64 9.16
C LEU A 186 -3.61 6.12 9.32
N SER A 187 -3.31 6.80 8.21
CA SER A 187 -2.91 8.22 8.21
C SER A 187 -4.10 9.16 8.39
N TRP A 188 -5.27 8.80 7.88
CA TRP A 188 -6.44 9.68 7.87
C TRP A 188 -7.41 9.41 9.02
N THR A 189 -7.37 8.23 9.62
CA THR A 189 -8.23 7.93 10.77
C THR A 189 -7.70 8.57 12.05
N PHE A 190 -8.60 8.96 12.95
CA PHE A 190 -8.22 9.21 14.34
C PHE A 190 -7.77 7.88 14.96
N LEU A 191 -6.46 7.67 14.96
CA LEU A 191 -5.82 6.38 15.21
C LEU A 191 -5.61 6.15 16.71
N ASN A 192 -6.05 4.98 17.17
CA ASN A 192 -5.76 4.45 18.50
C ASN A 192 -5.32 2.98 18.38
N SER A 193 -4.83 2.39 19.47
CA SER A 193 -4.31 1.01 19.45
C SER A 193 -5.34 -0.02 18.98
N LYS A 194 -6.62 0.14 19.36
CA LYS A 194 -7.68 -0.78 18.92
C LYS A 194 -7.90 -0.75 17.41
N LYS A 195 -7.94 0.45 16.80
CA LYS A 195 -8.07 0.59 15.35
C LYS A 195 -6.82 0.12 14.61
N TYR A 196 -5.65 0.43 15.15
CA TYR A 196 -4.37 0.01 14.57
C TYR A 196 -4.27 -1.52 14.54
N ASN A 197 -4.51 -2.19 15.67
CA ASN A 197 -4.45 -3.64 15.75
C ASN A 197 -5.49 -4.30 14.84
N TRP A 198 -6.73 -3.80 14.84
CA TRP A 198 -7.76 -4.28 13.91
C TRP A 198 -7.35 -4.15 12.44
N ALA A 199 -6.71 -3.04 12.06
CA ALA A 199 -6.26 -2.85 10.70
C ALA A 199 -5.09 -3.79 10.34
N MET A 200 -4.17 -4.02 11.29
CA MET A 200 -3.07 -4.97 11.14
C MET A 200 -3.55 -6.41 11.05
N GLU A 201 -4.56 -6.81 11.83
CA GLU A 201 -5.17 -8.15 11.76
C GLU A 201 -5.68 -8.45 10.36
N ILE A 202 -6.35 -7.49 9.70
CA ILE A 202 -6.80 -7.63 8.31
C ILE A 202 -5.61 -7.73 7.36
N ALA A 203 -4.62 -6.84 7.49
CA ALA A 203 -3.46 -6.81 6.61
C ALA A 203 -2.64 -8.11 6.67
N LEU A 204 -2.45 -8.64 7.88
CA LEU A 204 -1.64 -9.83 8.14
C LEU A 204 -2.28 -11.13 7.64
N ARG A 205 -3.58 -11.15 7.29
CA ARG A 205 -4.21 -12.37 6.75
C ARG A 205 -3.53 -12.84 5.47
N ASN A 206 -3.11 -11.93 4.60
CA ASN A 206 -2.40 -12.28 3.38
C ASN A 206 -0.94 -12.73 3.62
N TYR A 207 -0.36 -12.35 4.75
CA TYR A 207 1.02 -12.66 5.09
C TYR A 207 1.20 -13.95 5.91
N ARG A 208 0.10 -14.61 6.30
CA ARG A 208 0.08 -15.88 7.05
C ARG A 208 -0.13 -17.12 6.16
N ARG A 209 -0.36 -16.92 4.86
CA ARG A 209 -0.61 -17.98 3.87
C ARG A 209 0.58 -18.18 2.95
#